data_AF-A0AA39W1B0-F1
#
_entry.id   AF-A0AA39W1B0-F1
#
_cell.length_a   1.000
_cell.length_b   1.000
_cell.length_c   1.000
_cell.angle_alpha   90.00
_cell.angle_beta   90.00
_cell.angle_gamma   90.00
#
_symmetry.space_group_name_H-M   'P 1'
#
loop_
_entity.id
_entity.type
_entity.pdbx_description
1 polymer ?
#
loop_
_entity_poly.entity_id
_entity_poly.type
_entity_poly.pdbx_seq_one_letter_code
_entity_poly.pdbx_strand_id
1 'polypeptide(L)' 'MPLYKLGDKWDIAMAALYLACDSGKYENGTTLIVDGGLWLSRPRHLPKEAVKQLSCAAEKKSRAAAVGVPTSKL' A
#
# COMPACT_ATOMS: atom_id res chain seq x y z
N MET A 1 -0.75 5.90 -9.01
CA MET A 1 -1.02 6.85 -7.93
C MET A 1 -1.86 6.18 -6.85
N PRO A 2 -1.25 5.75 -5.73
CA PRO A 2 -1.94 4.96 -4.69
C PRO A 2 -3.10 5.68 -4.00
N LEU A 3 -2.95 6.98 -3.75
CA LEU A 3 -3.99 7.78 -3.09
C LEU A 3 -5.12 8.23 -4.03
N TYR A 4 -4.99 8.01 -5.35
CA TYR A 4 -5.94 8.48 -6.37
C TYR A 4 -6.30 9.98 -6.26
N LYS A 5 -5.44 10.76 -5.61
CA LYS A 5 -5.58 12.20 -5.37
C LYS A 5 -4.19 12.82 -5.46
N LEU A 6 -4.11 14.00 -6.06
CA LEU A 6 -2.90 14.82 -6.03
C LEU A 6 -2.73 15.41 -4.63
N GLY A 7 -1.46 15.46 -4.19
CA GLY A 7 -1.11 16.18 -2.98
C GLY A 7 -1.17 17.68 -3.21
N ASP A 8 -1.33 18.42 -2.12
CA ASP A 8 -1.36 19.87 -2.10
C ASP A 8 0.00 20.42 -1.67
N LYS A 9 0.23 21.72 -1.91
CA LYS A 9 1.45 22.41 -1.46
C LYS A 9 1.65 22.29 0.06
N TRP A 10 0.56 22.12 0.80
CA TRP A 10 0.57 21.98 2.25
C TRP A 10 1.23 20.68 2.72
N ASP A 11 1.11 19.58 1.96
CA ASP A 11 1.72 18.31 2.32
C ASP A 11 3.25 18.41 2.36
N ILE A 12 3.82 19.14 1.38
CA ILE A 12 5.25 19.44 1.33
C ILE A 12 5.65 20.40 2.46
N ALA A 13 4.85 21.44 2.72
CA ALA A 13 5.13 22.41 3.77
C ALA A 13 5.16 21.76 5.16
N MET A 14 4.22 20.86 5.45
CA MET A 14 4.17 20.13 6.71
C MET A 14 5.32 19.14 6.88
N ALA A 15 5.74 18.48 5.80
CA ALA A 15 6.92 17.61 5.82
C ALA A 15 8.21 18.41 6.10
N ALA A 16 8.36 19.58 5.48
CA ALA A 16 9.47 20.48 5.75
C ALA A 16 9.46 20.99 7.20
N LEU A 17 8.28 21.37 7.71
CA LEU A 17 8.12 21.80 9.09
C LEU A 17 8.49 20.67 10.07
N TYR A 18 8.03 19.43 9.81
CA TYR A 18 8.37 18.28 10.64
C TYR A 18 9.89 18.06 10.75
N LEU A 19 10.61 18.13 9.63
CA LEU A 19 12.08 17.99 9.60
C LEU A 19 12.81 19.16 10.26
N ALA A 20 12.22 20.35 10.27
CA ALA A 20 12.80 21.53 10.91
C ALA A 20 12.52 21.63 12.42
N CYS A 21 11.49 20.93 12.92
CA CYS A 21 11.08 20.93 14.31
C CYS A 21 11.79 19.86 15.15
N ASP A 22 11.67 19.96 16.48
CA ASP A 22 12.15 18.95 17.43
C ASP A 22 11.60 17.52 17.18
N SER A 23 10.47 17.43 16.47
CA SER A 23 9.89 16.15 16.01
C SER A 23 10.79 15.39 15.05
N GLY A 24 11.62 16.11 14.28
CA GLY A 24 12.58 15.56 13.32
C GLY A 24 14.03 15.58 13.82
N LYS A 25 14.28 15.89 15.10
CA LYS A 25 15.64 16.16 15.63
C LYS A 25 16.70 15.06 15.45
N TYR A 26 16.27 13.84 15.12
CA TYR A 26 17.15 12.69 14.92
C TYR A 26 17.00 12.06 13.53
N GLU A 27 16.26 12.71 12.64
CA GLU A 27 16.02 12.27 11.27
C GLU A 27 16.98 13.02 10.33
N ASN A 28 18.21 12.51 10.21
CA ASN A 28 19.28 13.15 9.42
C ASN A 28 19.77 12.24 8.29
N GLY A 29 20.26 12.83 7.20
CA GLY A 29 20.87 12.08 6.08
C GLY A 29 19.89 11.23 5.27
N THR A 30 18.59 11.46 5.44
CA THR A 30 17.53 10.71 4.76
C THR A 30 16.78 11.59 3.76
N THR A 31 16.09 10.96 2.81
CA THR A 31 15.15 11.63 1.90
C THR A 31 13.73 11.25 2.29
N LEU A 32 12.98 12.22 2.82
CA LEU A 32 11.57 12.04 3.16
C LEU A 32 10.72 12.13 1.89
N ILE A 33 10.05 11.02 1.54
CA ILE A 33 9.21 10.94 0.34
C ILE A 33 7.78 11.43 0.64
N VAL A 34 7.31 12.41 -0.13
CA VAL A 34 5.99 13.05 0.01
C VAL A 34 5.23 12.97 -1.33
N ASP A 35 4.89 11.76 -1.77
CA ASP A 35 4.34 11.50 -3.11
C ASP A 35 3.03 10.70 -3.11
N GLY A 36 2.42 10.53 -1.94
CA GLY A 36 1.24 9.68 -1.78
C GLY A 36 1.52 8.19 -1.97
N GLY A 37 2.73 7.74 -1.66
CA GLY A 37 3.17 6.34 -1.72
C GLY A 37 3.52 5.86 -3.12
N LEU A 38 3.66 6.76 -4.10
CA LEU A 38 3.91 6.42 -5.49
C LEU A 38 5.24 5.67 -5.66
N TRP A 39 6.28 6.05 -4.92
CA TRP A 39 7.63 5.49 -4.94
C TRP A 39 7.66 3.98 -4.74
N LEU A 40 6.86 3.45 -3.82
CA LEU A 40 6.79 2.01 -3.53
C LEU A 40 5.58 1.34 -4.18
N SER A 41 4.84 2.06 -5.02
CA SER A 41 3.64 1.52 -5.66
C SER A 41 3.94 0.74 -6.92
N ARG A 42 3.13 -0.30 -7.16
CA ARG A 42 3.13 -1.02 -8.43
C ARG A 42 1.92 -0.62 -9.27
N PRO A 43 2.06 -0.55 -10.61
CA PRO A 43 0.92 -0.34 -11.49
C PRO A 43 -0.16 -1.39 -11.26
N ARG A 44 -1.42 -0.96 -11.13
CA ARG A 44 -2.56 -1.88 -11.14
C ARG A 44 -2.91 -2.19 -12.59
N HIS A 45 -2.57 -3.38 -13.04
CA HIS A 45 -2.93 -3.86 -14.38
C HIS A 45 -4.40 -4.29 -14.49
N LEU A 46 -5.08 -4.45 -13.34
CA LEU A 46 -6.48 -4.86 -13.27
C LEU A 46 -7.33 -3.78 -12.56
N PRO A 47 -8.53 -3.47 -13.08
CA PRO A 47 -9.44 -2.54 -12.43
C PRO A 47 -9.90 -3.09 -11.08
N LYS A 48 -10.24 -2.18 -10.15
CA LYS A 48 -10.61 -2.52 -8.76
C LYS A 48 -11.72 -3.56 -8.70
N GLU A 49 -12.75 -3.43 -9.53
CA GLU A 49 -13.87 -4.36 -9.54
C GLU A 49 -13.48 -5.76 -10.04
N ALA A 50 -12.61 -5.86 -11.04
CA ALA A 50 -12.10 -7.16 -11.49
C ALA A 50 -11.27 -7.85 -10.39
N VAL A 51 -10.42 -7.09 -9.67
CA VAL A 51 -9.67 -7.63 -8.52
C VAL A 51 -10.61 -8.10 -7.42
N LYS A 52 -11.67 -7.34 -7.12
CA LYS A 52 -12.69 -7.72 -6.13
C LYS A 52 -13.39 -9.02 -6.52
N GLN A 53 -13.84 -9.14 -7.77
CA GLN A 53 -14.49 -10.34 -8.27
C GLN A 53 -13.58 -11.58 -8.17
N LEU A 54 -12.32 -11.46 -8.59
CA LEU A 54 -11.34 -12.54 -8.50
C LEU A 54 -11.07 -12.93 -7.03
N SER A 55 -10.95 -11.94 -6.13
CA SER A 55 -10.74 -12.18 -4.70
C SER A 55 -11.93 -12.92 -4.07
N CYS A 56 -13.16 -12.47 -4.33
CA CYS A 56 -14.36 -13.14 -3.80
C CYS A 56 -14.50 -14.57 -4.35
N ALA A 57 -14.17 -14.80 -5.62
CA ALA A 57 -14.19 -16.14 -6.21
C ALA A 57 -13.15 -17.06 -5.56
N ALA A 58 -11.92 -16.57 -5.34
CA ALA A 58 -10.86 -17.31 -4.67
C ALA A 58 -11.21 -17.64 -3.21
N GLU A 59 -11.78 -16.69 -2.47
CA GLU A 59 -12.26 -16.90 -1.10
C GLU A 59 -13.41 -17.92 -1.03
N LYS A 60 -14.36 -17.86 -1.97
CA LYS A 60 -15.45 -18.84 -2.02
C LYS A 60 -14.91 -20.26 -2.27
N LYS A 61 -13.92 -20.37 -3.17
CA LYS A 61 -13.24 -21.64 -3.46
C LYS A 61 -12.46 -22.15 -2.25
N SER A 62 -11.74 -21.27 -1.54
CA SER A 62 -10.95 -21.67 -0.36
C SER A 62 -11.83 -22.12 0.81
N ARG A 63 -12.99 -21.49 1.01
CA ARG A 63 -13.98 -21.91 2.03
C ARG A 63 -14.68 -23.23 1.70
N ALA A 64 -14.89 -23.50 0.41
CA ALA A 64 -15.51 -24.75 -0.05
C ALA A 64 -14.54 -25.94 -0.05
N ALA A 65 -13.23 -25.68 -0.11
CA ALA A 65 -12.22 -26.71 0.09
C ALA A 65 -12.27 -27.21 1.54
N ALA A 66 -12.37 -28.52 1.73
CA ALA A 66 -12.38 -29.11 3.07
C ALA A 66 -11.09 -28.75 3.81
N VAL A 67 -11.21 -28.08 4.96
CA VAL A 67 -10.11 -27.80 5.87
C VAL A 67 -9.69 -29.14 6.48
N GLY A 68 -8.73 -29.85 5.88
CA GLY A 68 -8.15 -31.02 6.55
C GLY A 68 -7.68 -32.19 5.72
N VAL A 69 -7.01 -31.99 4.58
CA VAL A 69 -6.04 -32.99 4.11
C VAL A 69 -4.80 -32.28 3.57
N PRO A 70 -3.63 -32.41 4.23
CA PRO A 70 -2.39 -31.96 3.63
C PRO A 70 -2.14 -32.77 2.35
N THR A 71 -2.00 -32.10 1.21
CA THR A 71 -1.69 -32.72 -0.09
C THR A 71 -0.22 -33.15 -0.21
N SER A 72 0.53 -33.11 0.89
CA SER A 72 1.89 -33.63 0.98
C SER A 72 1.85 -35.16 0.88
N LYS A 73 2.33 -35.71 -0.23
CA LYS A 73 2.68 -37.13 -0.33
C LYS A 73 4.03 -37.33 0.36
N LEU A 74 3.99 -37.68 1.64
CA LEU A 74 5.02 -38.49 2.31
C LEU A 74 4.36 -39.79 2.75
#